data_AF-A0A9D6RAB8-F1
#
_entry.id   AF-A0A9D6RAB8-F1
#
_cell.length_a   1.000
_cell.length_b   1.000
_cell.length_c   1.000
_cell.angle_alpha   90.00
_cell.angle_beta   90.00
_cell.angle_gamma   90.00
#
_symmetry.space_group_name_H-M   'P 1'
#
loop_
_entity.id
_entity.type
_entity.pdbx_description
1 polymer ?
#
loop_
_entity_poly.entity_id
_entity_poly.type
_entity_poly.pdbx_seq_one_letter_code
_entity_poly.pdbx_strand_id
1 'polypeptide(L)'
;MKWQSTCLALALVATFAIAGCGQDNSRHENDNISATSTPVRTNTPTPIVTSVPPTLTPASPGGTGPTPTPSGTVCESDHMTLTITSAAGSDLSTGWTGISHHKPAIEQTQVTVNLDCTGNDCVVDGAALKGQNFGSPLPLAAGGVAVCVLNTFREGVTGTYNCASGCGESATQLTSAVFQSQVLEKPCPLCVGDATPNDGVKGGTCDSGTGKGAACDVGGISPDFGSTSNDCLPSGSDIGKLTIDITPLTTGTVTQTASLTCGSSRFGNTCFCPGQDRPDACIAPSPEGTCPASGICDDPVDGNCSTQTFRVCDLGTGTEQCDQAFPGSGECQVFSRPCFSDTISRTGQCGTQNGTLVGFFCIPATTAPAINTVSGLPGPGVVSLPVSSVRRPR
;
A
#
# COMPACT_ATOMS: atom_id res chain seq x y z
N MET A 1 -14.62 59.12 -33.94
CA MET A 1 -14.42 57.85 -34.67
C MET A 1 -14.81 56.70 -33.75
N LYS A 2 -15.48 55.69 -34.30
CA LYS A 2 -16.43 54.76 -33.64
C LYS A 2 -15.82 53.81 -32.58
N TRP A 3 -16.66 53.51 -31.60
CA TRP A 3 -16.65 52.37 -30.66
C TRP A 3 -16.86 51.01 -31.35
N GLN A 4 -16.34 49.94 -30.74
CA GLN A 4 -16.93 48.58 -30.58
C GLN A 4 -16.01 47.79 -29.61
N SER A 5 -16.40 47.36 -28.40
CA SER A 5 -17.37 46.34 -27.95
C SER A 5 -16.99 44.86 -28.19
N THR A 6 -16.71 44.19 -27.06
CA THR A 6 -17.18 42.85 -26.62
C THR A 6 -16.73 41.53 -27.27
N CYS A 7 -16.35 40.62 -26.34
CA CYS A 7 -16.77 39.22 -26.19
C CYS A 7 -15.98 38.07 -26.85
N LEU A 8 -15.48 37.21 -25.94
CA LEU A 8 -15.64 35.76 -25.86
C LEU A 8 -15.15 34.86 -27.01
N ALA A 9 -14.30 33.93 -26.57
CA ALA A 9 -14.44 32.48 -26.71
C ALA A 9 -13.74 31.75 -27.87
N LEU A 10 -13.06 30.70 -27.41
CA LEU A 10 -12.90 29.36 -28.01
C LEU A 10 -11.94 29.17 -29.19
N ALA A 11 -10.99 28.26 -28.90
CA ALA A 11 -10.65 27.06 -29.67
C ALA A 11 -9.35 27.08 -30.50
N LEU A 12 -8.75 25.87 -30.46
CA LEU A 12 -7.82 25.28 -31.42
C LEU A 12 -6.33 25.64 -31.31
N VAL A 13 -5.63 24.85 -30.50
CA VAL A 13 -4.32 24.33 -30.90
C VAL A 13 -4.50 22.86 -31.24
N ALA A 14 -4.67 22.59 -32.52
CA ALA A 14 -4.50 21.28 -33.13
C ALA A 14 -3.35 21.41 -34.14
N THR A 15 -2.31 20.59 -33.98
CA THR A 15 -1.78 19.65 -34.99
C THR A 15 -0.31 19.32 -34.71
N PHE A 16 -0.07 18.07 -34.32
CA PHE A 16 0.73 17.17 -35.13
C PHE A 16 0.00 15.83 -35.18
N ALA A 17 -0.37 15.42 -36.39
CA ALA A 17 -0.99 14.16 -36.73
C ALA A 17 -0.29 13.62 -37.97
N ILE A 18 0.07 12.33 -37.95
CA ILE A 18 0.09 11.39 -39.09
C ILE A 18 -0.22 10.03 -38.42
N ALA A 19 -1.45 9.50 -38.45
CA ALA A 19 -2.19 8.83 -39.54
C ALA A 19 -1.54 7.47 -39.94
N GLY A 20 -2.26 6.36 -40.16
CA GLY A 20 -3.69 6.10 -40.33
C GLY A 20 -4.02 4.61 -40.01
N CYS A 21 -5.30 4.28 -39.82
CA CYS A 21 -6.18 3.55 -40.78
C CYS A 21 -5.61 2.18 -41.18
N GLY A 22 -6.28 1.03 -41.10
CA GLY A 22 -7.70 0.67 -41.01
C GLY A 22 -7.91 -0.64 -41.80
N GLN A 23 -8.88 -1.45 -41.36
CA GLN A 23 -9.54 -2.60 -42.02
C GLN A 23 -8.82 -3.96 -42.19
N ASP A 24 -9.49 -4.96 -41.58
CA ASP A 24 -9.92 -6.26 -42.10
C ASP A 24 -9.00 -7.04 -43.07
N ASN A 25 -8.53 -8.21 -42.63
CA ASN A 25 -8.63 -9.41 -43.48
C ASN A 25 -8.45 -10.72 -42.69
N SER A 26 -9.48 -11.54 -42.75
CA SER A 26 -9.44 -12.98 -42.58
C SER A 26 -8.49 -13.61 -43.61
N ARG A 27 -7.61 -14.52 -43.16
CA ARG A 27 -7.27 -15.80 -43.82
C ARG A 27 -6.28 -16.62 -42.99
N HIS A 28 -6.80 -17.71 -42.46
CA HIS A 28 -6.12 -18.99 -42.30
C HIS A 28 -5.32 -19.36 -43.55
N GLU A 29 -4.04 -19.76 -43.41
CA GLU A 29 -3.57 -21.15 -43.50
C GLU A 29 -2.03 -21.19 -43.53
N ASN A 30 -1.49 -22.08 -42.70
CA ASN A 30 -0.25 -22.85 -42.85
C ASN A 30 1.04 -22.12 -43.29
N ASP A 31 2.01 -22.06 -42.38
CA ASP A 31 3.23 -22.82 -42.64
C ASP A 31 4.00 -23.22 -41.37
N ASN A 32 4.41 -24.48 -41.39
CA ASN A 32 5.28 -25.19 -40.47
C ASN A 32 6.69 -24.55 -40.44
N ILE A 33 7.19 -24.16 -39.26
CA ILE A 33 8.63 -24.28 -38.97
C ILE A 33 8.83 -24.83 -37.55
N SER A 34 9.31 -26.07 -37.55
CA SER A 34 9.87 -26.80 -36.43
C SER A 34 11.24 -26.25 -36.07
N ALA A 35 11.49 -25.93 -34.80
CA ALA A 35 12.84 -25.87 -34.25
C ALA A 35 12.80 -26.11 -32.73
N THR A 36 12.98 -27.37 -32.36
CA THR A 36 13.32 -27.82 -31.01
C THR A 36 14.75 -27.36 -30.68
N SER A 37 14.94 -26.63 -29.58
CA SER A 37 16.25 -26.57 -28.92
C SER A 37 16.07 -26.68 -27.41
N THR A 38 16.66 -27.73 -26.87
CA THR A 38 16.71 -28.05 -25.44
C THR A 38 17.93 -27.34 -24.84
N PRO A 39 17.81 -26.51 -23.79
CA PRO A 39 18.98 -25.94 -23.15
C PRO A 39 19.63 -26.96 -22.21
N VAL A 40 20.91 -27.26 -22.49
CA VAL A 40 21.82 -28.05 -21.65
C VAL A 40 22.24 -27.20 -20.45
N ARG A 41 21.91 -27.66 -19.23
CA ARG A 41 22.42 -27.10 -17.97
C ARG A 41 23.91 -27.44 -17.83
N THR A 42 24.75 -26.42 -17.79
CA THR A 42 26.15 -26.54 -17.37
C THR A 42 26.25 -26.10 -15.91
N ASN A 43 26.53 -27.04 -15.01
CA ASN A 43 26.75 -26.77 -13.60
C ASN A 43 28.19 -26.28 -13.40
N THR A 44 28.37 -25.00 -13.14
CA THR A 44 29.63 -24.43 -12.64
C THR A 44 29.52 -24.23 -11.13
N PRO A 45 30.42 -24.81 -10.31
CA PRO A 45 30.34 -24.67 -8.85
C PRO A 45 30.75 -23.26 -8.38
N THR A 46 29.91 -22.69 -7.52
CA THR A 46 30.09 -21.43 -6.80
C THR A 46 31.26 -21.52 -5.80
N PRO A 47 32.18 -20.54 -5.73
CA PRO A 47 33.18 -20.49 -4.69
C PRO A 47 32.55 -20.13 -3.33
N ILE A 48 32.85 -20.97 -2.33
CA ILE A 48 32.49 -20.76 -0.92
C ILE A 48 33.41 -19.67 -0.36
N VAL A 49 32.85 -18.50 -0.05
CA VAL A 49 33.53 -17.47 0.75
C VAL A 49 33.20 -17.71 2.21
N THR A 50 34.19 -18.18 2.96
CA THR A 50 34.11 -18.35 4.41
C THR A 50 34.33 -16.99 5.07
N SER A 51 33.26 -16.31 5.52
CA SER A 51 33.37 -15.12 6.36
C SER A 51 33.57 -15.53 7.82
N VAL A 52 34.68 -15.09 8.40
CA VAL A 52 34.99 -15.25 9.84
C VAL A 52 34.17 -14.20 10.61
N PRO A 53 33.38 -14.58 11.63
CA PRO A 53 32.66 -13.61 12.44
C PRO A 53 33.63 -12.83 13.34
N PRO A 54 33.50 -11.50 13.47
CA PRO A 54 34.31 -10.73 14.40
C PRO A 54 33.99 -11.11 15.84
N THR A 55 35.04 -11.41 16.60
CA THR A 55 35.02 -11.67 18.04
C THR A 55 34.58 -10.41 18.79
N LEU A 56 33.40 -10.45 19.40
CA LEU A 56 32.94 -9.42 20.34
C LEU A 56 33.56 -9.67 21.72
N THR A 57 34.34 -8.71 22.19
CA THR A 57 34.88 -8.63 23.55
C THR A 57 33.73 -8.38 24.55
N PRO A 58 33.67 -9.04 25.72
CA PRO A 58 32.58 -8.85 26.68
C PRO A 58 32.73 -7.52 27.43
N ALA A 59 31.71 -6.67 27.35
CA ALA A 59 31.54 -5.53 28.25
C ALA A 59 30.88 -5.98 29.56
N SER A 60 31.41 -5.45 30.67
CA SER A 60 31.08 -5.73 32.07
C SER A 60 29.61 -5.43 32.44
N PRO A 61 29.02 -6.09 33.47
CA PRO A 61 27.61 -6.01 33.79
C PRO A 61 27.30 -4.79 34.67
N GLY A 62 26.38 -3.93 34.21
CA GLY A 62 25.90 -2.78 34.97
C GLY A 62 24.39 -2.59 34.80
N GLY A 63 23.64 -2.89 35.86
CA GLY A 63 22.31 -2.36 36.10
C GLY A 63 21.14 -3.08 35.42
N THR A 64 20.72 -4.21 35.99
CA THR A 64 19.37 -4.76 35.76
C THR A 64 18.33 -3.80 36.37
N GLY A 65 17.83 -2.85 35.58
CA GLY A 65 16.45 -2.40 35.75
C GLY A 65 15.52 -3.57 35.40
N PRO A 66 14.40 -3.79 36.11
CA PRO A 66 13.50 -4.87 35.78
C PRO A 66 12.96 -4.61 34.37
N THR A 67 13.41 -5.39 33.40
CA THR A 67 12.69 -5.59 32.15
C THR A 67 11.34 -6.18 32.56
N PRO A 68 10.20 -5.49 32.35
CA PRO A 68 8.92 -6.12 32.60
C PRO A 68 8.76 -7.20 31.54
N THR A 69 9.05 -8.44 31.89
CA THR A 69 8.59 -9.60 31.14
C THR A 69 7.06 -9.55 31.20
N PRO A 70 6.32 -9.36 30.10
CA PRO A 70 4.88 -9.50 30.12
C PRO A 70 4.58 -10.99 30.19
N SER A 71 4.56 -11.51 31.41
CA SER A 71 4.05 -12.82 31.74
C SER A 71 2.61 -12.61 32.20
N GLY A 72 1.65 -12.66 31.27
CA GLY A 72 0.25 -12.59 31.69
C GLY A 72 -0.73 -12.89 30.58
N THR A 73 -1.38 -14.05 30.68
CA THR A 73 -2.70 -14.34 30.09
C THR A 73 -3.81 -13.50 30.75
N VAL A 74 -3.47 -12.35 31.35
CA VAL A 74 -4.36 -11.47 32.10
C VAL A 74 -3.98 -10.00 31.84
N CYS A 75 -4.92 -9.08 32.02
CA CYS A 75 -4.60 -7.66 32.03
C CYS A 75 -3.77 -7.30 33.27
N GLU A 76 -2.75 -6.46 33.08
CA GLU A 76 -1.86 -6.02 34.15
C GLU A 76 -2.49 -4.94 35.05
N SER A 77 -3.56 -4.30 34.59
CA SER A 77 -4.33 -3.25 35.29
C SER A 77 -5.72 -3.09 34.65
N ASP A 78 -6.67 -2.49 35.37
CA ASP A 78 -7.99 -2.09 34.83
C ASP A 78 -7.88 -0.91 33.84
N HIS A 79 -6.81 -0.11 33.95
CA HIS A 79 -6.51 0.99 33.03
C HIS A 79 -5.09 0.84 32.48
N MET A 80 -4.98 0.81 31.16
CA MET A 80 -3.71 0.61 30.47
C MET A 80 -3.61 1.47 29.20
N THR A 81 -2.41 1.56 28.65
CA THR A 81 -2.17 1.99 27.28
C THR A 81 -1.72 0.79 26.44
N LEU A 82 -2.24 0.70 25.22
CA LEU A 82 -1.80 -0.25 24.21
C LEU A 82 -1.12 0.53 23.08
N THR A 83 0.17 0.29 22.87
CA THR A 83 0.91 0.77 21.71
C THR A 83 1.05 -0.35 20.70
N ILE A 84 0.60 -0.11 19.48
CA ILE A 84 0.70 -1.01 18.34
C ILE A 84 1.71 -0.41 17.37
N THR A 85 2.70 -1.21 16.96
CA THR A 85 3.72 -0.82 15.98
C THR A 85 3.59 -1.71 14.75
N SER A 86 3.51 -1.13 13.55
CA SER A 86 3.52 -1.91 12.32
C SER A 86 4.88 -2.61 12.13
N ALA A 87 4.84 -3.88 11.73
CA ALA A 87 6.00 -4.69 11.43
C ALA A 87 6.14 -4.93 9.93
N ALA A 88 7.29 -5.47 9.52
CA ALA A 88 7.55 -5.88 8.14
C ALA A 88 6.51 -6.91 7.65
N GLY A 89 6.26 -6.90 6.33
CA GLY A 89 5.36 -7.86 5.68
C GLY A 89 3.90 -7.41 5.64
N SER A 90 3.64 -6.12 5.78
CA SER A 90 2.32 -5.55 5.49
C SER A 90 1.95 -5.73 4.01
N ASP A 91 0.67 -5.94 3.75
CA ASP A 91 0.08 -6.06 2.42
C ASP A 91 -1.13 -5.13 2.33
N LEU A 92 -1.05 -4.15 1.45
CA LEU A 92 -2.12 -3.26 1.07
C LEU A 92 -2.48 -3.52 -0.39
N SER A 93 -3.74 -3.92 -0.60
CA SER A 93 -4.29 -4.12 -1.93
C SER A 93 -5.44 -3.15 -2.18
N THR A 94 -5.34 -2.37 -3.26
CA THR A 94 -6.28 -1.28 -3.55
C THR A 94 -6.80 -1.30 -4.97
N GLY A 95 -8.09 -1.00 -5.07
CA GLY A 95 -8.94 -0.94 -6.25
C GLY A 95 -9.03 -2.24 -7.06
N TRP A 96 -9.78 -2.18 -8.16
CA TRP A 96 -10.18 -3.37 -8.92
C TRP A 96 -9.22 -3.73 -10.05
N THR A 97 -8.22 -2.89 -10.36
CA THR A 97 -7.36 -3.12 -11.53
C THR A 97 -6.30 -4.19 -11.34
N GLY A 98 -5.96 -4.51 -10.09
CA GLY A 98 -4.84 -5.40 -9.74
C GLY A 98 -3.46 -4.73 -9.74
N ILE A 99 -3.32 -3.54 -10.33
CA ILE A 99 -2.03 -2.83 -10.44
C ILE A 99 -1.51 -2.37 -9.08
N SER A 100 -2.42 -1.98 -8.19
CA SER A 100 -2.13 -1.46 -6.85
C SER A 100 -2.39 -2.51 -5.75
N HIS A 101 -2.24 -3.79 -6.08
CA HIS A 101 -2.32 -4.91 -5.15
C HIS A 101 -0.95 -5.29 -4.60
N HIS A 102 -0.93 -5.96 -3.44
CA HIS A 102 0.28 -6.45 -2.79
C HIS A 102 1.34 -5.39 -2.55
N LYS A 103 0.92 -4.15 -2.25
CA LYS A 103 1.84 -3.05 -1.94
C LYS A 103 2.24 -3.12 -0.49
N PRO A 104 3.53 -3.03 -0.15
CA PRO A 104 3.92 -2.92 1.24
C PRO A 104 3.40 -1.59 1.80
N ALA A 105 2.79 -1.65 2.98
CA ALA A 105 2.56 -0.46 3.78
C ALA A 105 3.82 -0.11 4.59
N ILE A 106 3.80 1.02 5.29
CA ILE A 106 4.92 1.46 6.12
C ILE A 106 5.04 0.62 7.41
N GLU A 107 6.26 0.21 7.73
CA GLU A 107 6.64 -0.40 9.01
C GLU A 107 7.07 0.67 10.03
N GLN A 108 7.22 0.29 11.30
CA GLN A 108 7.60 1.16 12.43
C GLN A 108 6.60 2.28 12.74
N THR A 109 5.44 2.32 12.11
CA THR A 109 4.40 3.28 12.45
C THR A 109 3.70 2.86 13.74
N GLN A 110 3.53 3.81 14.66
CA GLN A 110 2.95 3.55 15.98
C GLN A 110 1.59 4.23 16.16
N VAL A 111 0.68 3.52 16.82
CA VAL A 111 -0.58 4.07 17.34
C VAL A 111 -0.71 3.65 18.80
N THR A 112 -1.05 4.59 19.67
CA THR A 112 -1.31 4.31 21.10
C THR A 112 -2.74 4.66 21.46
N VAL A 113 -3.43 3.73 22.11
CA VAL A 113 -4.81 3.88 22.61
C VAL A 113 -4.86 3.58 24.11
N ASN A 114 -5.89 4.08 24.79
CA ASN A 114 -6.20 3.64 26.15
C ASN A 114 -7.04 2.36 26.09
N LEU A 115 -6.88 1.53 27.11
CA LEU A 115 -7.69 0.35 27.36
C LEU A 115 -8.32 0.48 28.75
N ASP A 116 -9.64 0.33 28.81
CA ASP A 116 -10.42 0.22 30.05
C ASP A 116 -10.94 -1.21 30.16
N CYS A 117 -10.45 -1.95 31.15
CA CYS A 117 -10.59 -3.40 31.24
C CYS A 117 -11.47 -3.84 32.41
N THR A 118 -12.21 -4.92 32.20
CA THR A 118 -12.90 -5.67 33.27
C THR A 118 -12.48 -7.12 33.15
N GLY A 119 -11.54 -7.55 34.00
CA GLY A 119 -10.88 -8.84 33.84
C GLY A 119 -9.94 -8.82 32.63
N ASN A 120 -10.19 -9.67 31.64
CA ASN A 120 -9.36 -9.76 30.42
C ASN A 120 -9.91 -8.99 29.23
N ASP A 121 -11.16 -8.54 29.31
CA ASP A 121 -11.85 -7.88 28.23
C ASP A 121 -11.77 -6.37 28.44
N CYS A 122 -11.26 -5.68 27.42
CA CYS A 122 -11.05 -4.26 27.43
C CYS A 122 -11.87 -3.58 26.34
N VAL A 123 -12.35 -2.37 26.65
CA VAL A 123 -12.83 -1.42 25.68
C VAL A 123 -11.66 -0.55 25.24
N VAL A 124 -11.55 -0.32 23.93
CA VAL A 124 -10.57 0.58 23.34
C VAL A 124 -11.12 2.00 23.36
N ASP A 125 -10.41 2.91 24.04
CA ASP A 125 -10.65 4.35 23.99
C ASP A 125 -9.51 5.06 23.23
N GLY A 126 -9.79 5.40 21.98
CA GLY A 126 -8.96 6.20 21.12
C GLY A 126 -9.51 7.61 20.88
N ALA A 127 -10.32 8.19 21.77
CA ALA A 127 -10.90 9.51 21.58
C ALA A 127 -9.84 10.60 21.33
N ALA A 128 -8.68 10.49 21.98
CA ALA A 128 -7.55 11.41 21.82
C ALA A 128 -6.90 11.36 20.43
N LEU A 129 -7.15 10.30 19.65
CA LEU A 129 -6.60 10.16 18.30
C LEU A 129 -7.33 11.00 17.27
N LYS A 130 -8.55 11.50 17.55
CA LYS A 130 -9.31 12.31 16.58
C LYS A 130 -8.49 13.52 16.12
N GLY A 131 -8.30 13.65 14.80
CA GLY A 131 -7.51 14.70 14.17
C GLY A 131 -6.00 14.46 14.17
N GLN A 132 -5.51 13.38 14.80
CA GLN A 132 -4.10 12.98 14.75
C GLN A 132 -3.81 12.15 13.50
N ASN A 133 -2.54 12.09 13.10
CA ASN A 133 -2.13 11.27 11.97
C ASN A 133 -2.18 9.78 12.32
N PHE A 134 -2.70 8.99 11.39
CA PHE A 134 -2.62 7.54 11.42
C PHE A 134 -1.31 7.13 10.73
N GLY A 135 -0.26 7.02 11.54
CA GLY A 135 1.09 6.73 11.07
C GLY A 135 1.77 7.88 10.37
N SER A 136 2.87 7.57 9.69
CA SER A 136 3.60 8.51 8.82
C SER A 136 3.01 8.56 7.41
N PRO A 137 3.42 9.54 6.58
CA PRO A 137 3.00 9.58 5.18
C PRO A 137 3.26 8.24 4.46
N LEU A 138 2.25 7.72 3.76
CA LEU A 138 2.30 6.44 3.05
C LEU A 138 2.67 6.68 1.58
N PRO A 139 3.90 6.33 1.16
CA PRO A 139 4.29 6.39 -0.25
C PRO A 139 3.74 5.19 -1.01
N LEU A 140 3.07 5.43 -2.13
CA LEU A 140 2.60 4.40 -3.04
C LEU A 140 3.01 4.76 -4.47
N ALA A 141 3.48 3.78 -5.23
CA ALA A 141 3.68 3.93 -6.67
C ALA A 141 3.23 2.67 -7.41
N ALA A 142 2.47 2.86 -8.48
CA ALA A 142 2.02 1.77 -9.34
C ALA A 142 1.63 2.33 -10.72
N GLY A 143 1.83 1.54 -11.78
CA GLY A 143 1.42 1.92 -13.14
C GLY A 143 1.95 3.27 -13.62
N GLY A 144 3.16 3.65 -13.20
CA GLY A 144 3.76 4.95 -13.55
C GLY A 144 3.12 6.16 -12.84
N VAL A 145 2.36 5.94 -11.76
CA VAL A 145 1.78 7.00 -10.93
C VAL A 145 2.27 6.85 -9.49
N ALA A 146 2.78 7.92 -8.92
CA ALA A 146 3.22 7.97 -7.52
C ALA A 146 2.38 8.95 -6.70
N VAL A 147 1.98 8.51 -5.51
CA VAL A 147 1.21 9.30 -4.56
C VAL A 147 1.78 9.21 -3.15
N CYS A 148 1.67 10.30 -2.41
CA CYS A 148 1.87 10.34 -0.97
C CYS A 148 0.52 10.49 -0.28
N VAL A 149 0.17 9.54 0.59
CA VAL A 149 -1.11 9.56 1.30
C VAL A 149 -0.87 9.95 2.75
N LEU A 150 -1.53 11.04 3.19
CA LEU A 150 -1.60 11.41 4.60
C LEU A 150 -2.90 10.90 5.17
N ASN A 151 -2.81 10.02 6.17
CA ASN A 151 -3.97 9.51 6.87
C ASN A 151 -4.13 10.24 8.21
N THR A 152 -5.34 10.73 8.48
CA THR A 152 -5.68 11.36 9.75
C THR A 152 -6.95 10.71 10.29
N PHE A 153 -6.99 10.43 11.60
CA PHE A 153 -8.20 9.92 12.23
C PHE A 153 -9.33 10.94 12.14
N ARG A 154 -10.43 10.55 11.53
CA ARG A 154 -11.63 11.37 11.38
C ARG A 154 -12.46 11.36 12.66
N GLU A 155 -12.48 10.22 13.34
CA GLU A 155 -13.12 9.99 14.63
C GLU A 155 -12.16 9.26 15.57
N GLY A 156 -12.47 9.25 16.87
CA GLY A 156 -11.73 8.45 17.83
C GLY A 156 -11.87 6.95 17.53
N VAL A 157 -10.78 6.19 17.71
CA VAL A 157 -10.81 4.73 17.55
C VAL A 157 -11.61 4.12 18.69
N THR A 158 -12.55 3.24 18.36
CA THR A 158 -13.33 2.46 19.33
C THR A 158 -13.23 0.99 18.98
N GLY A 159 -13.42 0.11 19.97
CA GLY A 159 -13.24 -1.32 19.75
C GLY A 159 -13.14 -2.13 21.04
N THR A 160 -12.71 -3.38 20.88
CA THR A 160 -12.45 -4.31 21.97
C THR A 160 -11.07 -4.92 21.85
N TYR A 161 -10.50 -5.30 22.99
CA TYR A 161 -9.22 -5.99 23.07
C TYR A 161 -9.26 -6.99 24.21
N ASN A 162 -8.76 -8.21 23.98
CA ASN A 162 -8.63 -9.22 25.01
C ASN A 162 -7.16 -9.40 25.40
N CYS A 163 -6.82 -9.13 26.66
CA CYS A 163 -5.47 -9.23 27.19
C CYS A 163 -4.87 -10.64 27.17
N ALA A 164 -5.71 -11.67 27.31
CA ALA A 164 -5.25 -13.03 27.44
C ALA A 164 -4.82 -13.63 26.09
N SER A 165 -5.60 -13.34 25.04
CA SER A 165 -5.36 -13.84 23.69
C SER A 165 -4.62 -12.84 22.80
N GLY A 166 -4.68 -11.55 23.13
CA GLY A 166 -4.27 -10.46 22.23
C GLY A 166 -5.18 -10.31 21.01
N CYS A 167 -6.39 -10.86 21.06
CA CYS A 167 -7.38 -10.61 20.02
C CYS A 167 -7.97 -9.21 20.18
N GLY A 168 -8.23 -8.53 19.07
CA GLY A 168 -8.88 -7.24 19.10
C GLY A 168 -9.63 -6.92 17.82
N GLU A 169 -10.58 -6.01 17.94
CA GLU A 169 -11.37 -5.47 16.84
C GLU A 169 -11.57 -3.98 17.08
N SER A 170 -11.45 -3.17 16.02
CA SER A 170 -11.64 -1.73 16.11
C SER A 170 -12.32 -1.16 14.87
N ALA A 171 -12.99 -0.02 15.06
CA ALA A 171 -13.46 0.84 13.99
C ALA A 171 -12.44 1.97 13.78
N THR A 172 -11.73 1.93 12.65
CA THR A 172 -10.75 2.96 12.27
C THR A 172 -11.29 3.79 11.12
N GLN A 173 -11.66 5.04 11.41
CA GLN A 173 -12.21 5.97 10.45
C GLN A 173 -11.19 7.05 10.11
N LEU A 174 -10.77 7.10 8.85
CA LEU A 174 -9.69 7.94 8.37
C LEU A 174 -10.20 8.96 7.35
N THR A 175 -9.48 10.07 7.29
CA THR A 175 -9.42 10.96 6.13
C THR A 175 -8.06 10.75 5.48
N SER A 176 -8.06 10.31 4.22
CA SER A 176 -6.85 10.11 3.44
C SER A 176 -6.70 11.25 2.44
N ALA A 177 -5.78 12.18 2.71
CA ALA A 177 -5.41 13.23 1.78
C ALA A 177 -4.35 12.70 0.82
N VAL A 178 -4.65 12.71 -0.48
CA VAL A 178 -3.78 12.15 -1.53
C VAL A 178 -3.02 13.28 -2.21
N PHE A 179 -1.70 13.16 -2.29
CA PHE A 179 -0.83 14.11 -2.99
C PHE A 179 -0.14 13.37 -4.14
N GLN A 180 -0.23 13.90 -5.36
CA GLN A 180 0.46 13.30 -6.49
C GLN A 180 1.92 13.78 -6.53
N SER A 181 2.86 12.82 -6.57
CA SER A 181 4.28 13.11 -6.79
C SER A 181 4.59 13.13 -8.29
N GLN A 182 5.55 13.96 -8.67
CA GLN A 182 6.12 13.97 -10.01
C GLN A 182 7.37 13.08 -10.11
N VAL A 183 7.80 12.46 -9.00
CA VAL A 183 8.99 11.62 -8.90
C VAL A 183 8.54 10.24 -8.41
N LEU A 184 8.70 9.22 -9.24
CA LEU A 184 8.14 7.88 -8.98
C LEU A 184 8.83 7.15 -7.84
N GLU A 185 10.14 7.37 -7.71
CA GLU A 185 11.03 6.73 -6.76
C GLU A 185 10.96 7.41 -5.39
N LYS A 186 10.28 8.55 -5.34
CA LYS A 186 10.13 9.34 -4.13
C LYS A 186 8.70 9.91 -4.05
N PRO A 187 7.70 9.05 -3.78
CA PRO A 187 6.32 9.48 -3.70
C PRO A 187 6.11 10.46 -2.55
N CYS A 188 6.74 10.21 -1.39
CA CYS A 188 6.70 11.07 -0.21
C CYS A 188 8.06 11.73 0.08
N PRO A 189 8.07 12.88 0.78
CA PRO A 189 9.29 13.38 1.40
C PRO A 189 9.85 12.42 2.45
N LEU A 190 11.18 12.34 2.53
CA LEU A 190 11.87 11.44 3.44
C LEU A 190 12.50 12.19 4.61
N CYS A 191 12.58 11.51 5.75
CA CYS A 191 13.38 11.92 6.89
C CYS A 191 14.72 11.20 6.85
N VAL A 192 15.80 11.91 6.54
CA VAL A 192 17.12 11.33 6.28
C VAL A 192 18.04 11.54 7.47
N GLY A 193 18.78 10.50 7.84
CA GLY A 193 19.83 10.57 8.86
C GLY A 193 19.35 10.40 10.30
N ASP A 194 18.07 10.14 10.52
CA ASP A 194 17.57 9.75 11.83
C ASP A 194 17.84 8.26 12.09
N ALA A 195 18.41 7.95 13.24
CA ALA A 195 18.90 6.60 13.55
C ALA A 195 17.86 5.73 14.26
N THR A 196 16.93 6.35 15.00
CA THR A 196 15.99 5.63 15.88
C THR A 196 14.56 6.13 15.66
N PRO A 197 13.75 5.41 14.85
CA PRO A 197 12.37 5.80 14.60
C PRO A 197 11.52 5.94 15.87
N ASN A 198 10.70 6.99 15.93
CA ASN A 198 9.70 7.27 16.96
C ASN A 198 10.28 7.35 18.38
N ASP A 199 11.51 7.86 18.54
CA ASP A 199 12.10 8.09 19.86
C ASP A 199 11.78 9.49 20.42
N GLY A 200 11.09 10.33 19.63
CA GLY A 200 10.75 11.71 19.98
C GLY A 200 11.91 12.70 19.74
N VAL A 201 13.06 12.24 19.25
CA VAL A 201 14.23 13.06 18.94
C VAL A 201 14.27 13.30 17.44
N LYS A 202 14.26 14.56 17.03
CA LYS A 202 14.35 14.94 15.62
C LYS A 202 15.80 14.86 15.11
N GLY A 203 16.34 13.65 15.04
CA GLY A 203 17.72 13.36 14.64
C GLY A 203 17.98 13.47 13.13
N GLY A 204 16.93 13.41 12.32
CA GLY A 204 17.02 13.47 10.86
C GLY A 204 16.78 14.85 10.29
N THR A 205 16.79 14.93 8.95
CA THR A 205 16.46 16.13 8.19
C THR A 205 15.52 15.80 7.03
N CYS A 206 14.45 16.59 6.86
CA CYS A 206 13.54 16.43 5.74
C CYS A 206 14.23 16.78 4.43
N ASP A 207 14.19 15.87 3.47
CA ASP A 207 14.90 16.05 2.20
C ASP A 207 14.11 16.89 1.16
N SER A 208 12.79 17.01 1.35
CA SER A 208 11.86 17.66 0.45
C SER A 208 10.54 17.99 1.18
N GLY A 209 9.50 18.40 0.44
CA GLY A 209 8.22 18.77 1.02
C GLY A 209 8.22 20.16 1.65
N THR A 210 7.17 20.47 2.41
CA THR A 210 7.01 21.78 3.08
C THR A 210 8.02 21.97 4.21
N GLY A 211 8.50 20.88 4.80
CA GLY A 211 9.51 20.87 5.85
C GLY A 211 10.95 20.76 5.36
N LYS A 212 11.24 20.93 4.06
CA LYS A 212 12.59 20.70 3.51
C LYS A 212 13.69 21.41 4.32
N GLY A 213 14.69 20.65 4.77
CA GLY A 213 15.82 21.12 5.57
C GLY A 213 15.53 21.26 7.07
N ALA A 214 14.29 21.06 7.52
CA ALA A 214 13.93 21.03 8.94
C ALA A 214 14.29 19.68 9.57
N ALA A 215 14.49 19.69 10.89
CA ALA A 215 14.72 18.49 11.67
C ALA A 215 13.46 17.61 11.71
N CYS A 216 13.64 16.28 11.69
CA CYS A 216 12.56 15.30 11.71
C CYS A 216 12.89 14.06 12.54
N ASP A 217 11.86 13.42 13.07
CA ASP A 217 11.89 12.08 13.70
C ASP A 217 11.18 11.10 12.75
N VAL A 218 11.82 9.98 12.40
CA VAL A 218 11.26 8.96 11.51
C VAL A 218 10.06 8.30 12.19
N GLY A 219 8.88 8.41 11.59
CA GLY A 219 7.67 7.78 12.12
C GLY A 219 7.20 6.57 11.33
N GLY A 220 7.92 6.18 10.27
CA GLY A 220 7.59 5.01 9.47
C GLY A 220 8.63 4.77 8.38
N ILE A 221 8.75 3.53 7.94
CA ILE A 221 9.71 3.13 6.90
C ILE A 221 8.94 2.39 5.81
N SER A 222 9.06 2.87 4.57
CA SER A 222 8.62 2.10 3.42
C SER A 222 9.76 1.19 2.97
N PRO A 223 9.52 -0.12 2.77
CA PRO A 223 10.53 -1.02 2.21
C PRO A 223 11.04 -0.57 0.83
N ASP A 224 10.15 0.06 0.04
CA ASP A 224 10.45 0.46 -1.35
C ASP A 224 10.98 1.89 -1.45
N PHE A 225 10.55 2.79 -0.56
CA PHE A 225 10.77 4.24 -0.70
C PHE A 225 11.53 4.88 0.46
N GLY A 226 11.83 4.14 1.53
CA GLY A 226 12.60 4.62 2.68
C GLY A 226 11.77 5.32 3.76
N SER A 227 12.46 6.03 4.66
CA SER A 227 11.90 6.55 5.91
C SER A 227 11.07 7.81 5.72
N THR A 228 9.80 7.77 6.14
CA THR A 228 8.87 8.91 6.14
C THR A 228 8.63 9.44 7.55
N SER A 229 8.15 10.69 7.63
CA SER A 229 7.89 11.36 8.90
C SER A 229 6.73 12.34 8.77
N ASN A 230 5.98 12.49 9.85
CA ASN A 230 4.96 13.54 9.99
C ASN A 230 5.56 14.96 10.09
N ASP A 231 6.87 15.09 10.29
CA ASP A 231 7.60 16.36 10.17
C ASP A 231 7.90 16.73 8.71
N CYS A 232 7.90 15.74 7.81
CA CYS A 232 8.25 15.89 6.40
C CYS A 232 7.00 15.71 5.53
N LEU A 233 6.14 16.72 5.52
CA LEU A 233 4.86 16.65 4.79
C LEU A 233 5.04 16.98 3.30
N PRO A 234 4.26 16.34 2.40
CA PRO A 234 4.25 16.65 0.98
C PRO A 234 3.88 18.12 0.73
N SER A 235 4.45 18.68 -0.33
CA SER A 235 4.10 20.01 -0.84
C SER A 235 3.02 19.94 -1.91
N GLY A 236 2.34 21.07 -2.16
CA GLY A 236 1.27 21.17 -3.17
C GLY A 236 -0.12 20.98 -2.57
N SER A 237 -1.12 20.94 -3.44
CA SER A 237 -2.51 20.69 -3.04
C SER A 237 -2.81 19.20 -3.07
N ASP A 238 -3.64 18.73 -2.13
CA ASP A 238 -4.19 17.39 -2.23
C ASP A 238 -5.16 17.31 -3.43
N ILE A 239 -5.17 16.15 -4.07
CA ILE A 239 -6.03 15.79 -5.20
C ILE A 239 -7.24 14.97 -4.73
N GLY A 240 -7.63 15.16 -3.46
CA GLY A 240 -8.75 14.48 -2.85
C GLY A 240 -8.51 14.17 -1.39
N LYS A 241 -9.53 14.42 -0.58
CA LYS A 241 -9.67 13.91 0.79
C LYS A 241 -10.69 12.79 0.77
N LEU A 242 -10.19 11.57 0.87
CA LEU A 242 -11.01 10.37 0.80
C LEU A 242 -11.46 9.97 2.20
N THR A 243 -12.73 9.63 2.32
CA THR A 243 -13.28 9.02 3.54
C THR A 243 -13.01 7.53 3.47
N ILE A 244 -12.15 7.02 4.36
CA ILE A 244 -11.79 5.61 4.42
C ILE A 244 -12.22 5.06 5.78
N ASP A 245 -13.13 4.10 5.76
CA ASP A 245 -13.63 3.45 6.98
C ASP A 245 -13.20 1.99 6.98
N ILE A 246 -12.25 1.66 7.87
CA ILE A 246 -11.77 0.29 8.09
C ILE A 246 -12.52 -0.23 9.32
N THR A 247 -13.68 -0.83 9.06
CA THR A 247 -14.57 -1.31 10.12
C THR A 247 -15.14 -2.68 9.73
N PRO A 248 -14.65 -3.78 10.32
CA PRO A 248 -13.62 -3.83 11.36
C PRO A 248 -12.17 -3.81 10.81
N LEU A 249 -11.24 -3.27 11.62
CA LEU A 249 -9.83 -3.64 11.63
C LEU A 249 -9.63 -4.61 12.80
N THR A 250 -9.34 -5.88 12.51
CA THR A 250 -9.46 -6.98 13.48
C THR A 250 -8.34 -8.01 13.35
N THR A 251 -8.05 -8.73 14.44
CA THR A 251 -7.19 -9.92 14.41
C THR A 251 -7.94 -11.19 13.98
N GLY A 252 -9.26 -11.10 13.80
CA GLY A 252 -10.11 -12.20 13.30
C GLY A 252 -10.14 -12.29 11.78
N THR A 253 -11.19 -12.91 11.25
CA THR A 253 -11.44 -12.98 9.80
C THR A 253 -12.37 -11.88 9.35
N VAL A 254 -11.98 -11.14 8.31
CA VAL A 254 -12.88 -10.28 7.55
C VAL A 254 -13.21 -10.95 6.23
N THR A 255 -14.50 -10.95 5.89
CA THR A 255 -14.99 -11.50 4.63
C THR A 255 -15.99 -10.53 4.03
N GLN A 256 -15.78 -10.16 2.77
CA GLN A 256 -16.68 -9.31 2.01
C GLN A 256 -17.03 -10.00 0.69
N THR A 257 -18.32 -10.13 0.42
CA THR A 257 -18.83 -10.61 -0.88
C THR A 257 -19.27 -9.42 -1.72
N ALA A 258 -18.97 -9.44 -3.01
CA ALA A 258 -19.46 -8.46 -3.97
C ALA A 258 -20.99 -8.54 -4.06
N SER A 259 -21.66 -7.40 -3.90
CA SER A 259 -23.13 -7.37 -3.85
C SER A 259 -23.75 -6.12 -4.48
N LEU A 260 -22.93 -5.12 -4.82
CA LEU A 260 -23.39 -3.86 -5.40
C LEU A 260 -23.38 -3.94 -6.92
N THR A 261 -24.29 -3.26 -7.61
CA THR A 261 -24.21 -3.20 -9.07
C THR A 261 -23.02 -2.35 -9.50
N CYS A 262 -22.20 -2.89 -10.40
CA CYS A 262 -21.10 -2.16 -11.02
C CYS A 262 -21.61 -1.03 -11.94
N GLY A 263 -20.82 0.03 -12.08
CA GLY A 263 -21.17 1.17 -12.94
C GLY A 263 -21.27 0.80 -14.42
N SER A 264 -20.45 -0.15 -14.88
CA SER A 264 -20.48 -0.71 -16.22
C SER A 264 -21.25 -2.02 -16.23
N SER A 265 -22.31 -2.10 -17.03
CA SER A 265 -23.08 -3.33 -17.26
C SER A 265 -22.38 -4.35 -18.19
N ARG A 266 -21.17 -4.03 -18.66
CA ARG A 266 -20.44 -4.85 -19.63
C ARG A 266 -19.57 -5.95 -19.01
N PHE A 267 -19.21 -5.83 -17.74
CA PHE A 267 -18.23 -6.69 -17.07
C PHE A 267 -18.74 -7.03 -15.67
N GLY A 268 -19.39 -8.18 -15.51
CA GLY A 268 -19.98 -8.63 -14.24
C GLY A 268 -21.11 -7.75 -13.69
N ASN A 269 -21.96 -8.32 -12.83
CA ASN A 269 -23.08 -7.59 -12.23
C ASN A 269 -22.80 -7.11 -10.80
N THR A 270 -21.71 -7.57 -10.16
CA THR A 270 -21.47 -7.34 -8.73
C THR A 270 -20.08 -6.78 -8.44
N CYS A 271 -20.05 -5.67 -7.72
CA CYS A 271 -18.90 -4.93 -7.24
C CYS A 271 -18.92 -4.86 -5.71
N PHE A 272 -17.77 -4.54 -5.12
CA PHE A 272 -17.60 -4.43 -3.68
C PHE A 272 -18.01 -3.07 -3.16
N CYS A 273 -17.68 -2.02 -3.92
CA CYS A 273 -17.74 -0.65 -3.44
C CYS A 273 -18.70 0.24 -4.24
N PRO A 274 -19.35 1.22 -3.59
CA PRO A 274 -20.20 2.17 -4.27
C PRO A 274 -19.44 2.94 -5.37
N GLY A 275 -20.05 3.05 -6.55
CA GLY A 275 -19.46 3.77 -7.69
C GLY A 275 -18.30 3.04 -8.39
N GLN A 276 -17.98 1.81 -7.99
CA GLN A 276 -17.01 0.97 -8.68
C GLN A 276 -17.48 0.63 -10.10
N ASP A 277 -16.61 0.81 -11.09
CA ASP A 277 -16.94 0.66 -12.50
C ASP A 277 -17.11 -0.81 -12.92
N ARG A 278 -16.25 -1.70 -12.44
CA ARG A 278 -16.21 -3.13 -12.80
C ARG A 278 -15.65 -3.98 -11.65
N PRO A 279 -15.94 -5.30 -11.55
CA PRO A 279 -15.52 -6.14 -10.43
C PRO A 279 -13.99 -6.26 -10.32
N ASP A 280 -13.35 -6.53 -11.46
CA ASP A 280 -11.90 -6.65 -11.61
C ASP A 280 -11.49 -6.31 -13.06
N ALA A 281 -10.18 -6.33 -13.34
CA ALA A 281 -9.63 -6.02 -14.66
C ALA A 281 -9.28 -7.25 -15.51
N CYS A 282 -9.57 -8.47 -15.07
CA CYS A 282 -9.27 -9.66 -15.84
C CYS A 282 -10.07 -9.66 -17.15
N ILE A 283 -9.40 -10.01 -18.24
CA ILE A 283 -10.00 -10.17 -19.55
C ILE A 283 -10.10 -11.67 -19.85
N ALA A 284 -11.24 -12.05 -20.42
CA ALA A 284 -11.59 -13.38 -20.87
C ALA A 284 -10.47 -14.13 -21.64
N PRO A 285 -10.43 -15.47 -21.53
CA PRO A 285 -11.30 -16.26 -22.42
C PRO A 285 -12.63 -16.71 -21.81
N SER A 286 -12.94 -16.42 -20.53
CA SER A 286 -14.28 -16.61 -19.96
C SER A 286 -15.20 -15.40 -20.28
N PRO A 287 -16.45 -15.59 -20.71
CA PRO A 287 -17.30 -14.54 -21.29
C PRO A 287 -17.63 -13.33 -20.38
N GLU A 288 -17.13 -13.31 -19.14
CA GLU A 288 -17.49 -12.30 -18.13
C GLU A 288 -16.29 -11.54 -17.52
N GLY A 289 -15.03 -11.92 -17.84
CA GLY A 289 -13.86 -11.24 -17.26
C GLY A 289 -13.79 -11.39 -15.74
N THR A 290 -13.97 -12.62 -15.25
CA THR A 290 -13.99 -12.94 -13.82
C THR A 290 -12.60 -13.31 -13.29
N CYS A 291 -12.28 -12.85 -12.09
CA CYS A 291 -11.09 -13.28 -11.37
C CYS A 291 -11.09 -14.81 -11.13
N PRO A 292 -10.08 -15.55 -11.64
CA PRO A 292 -10.00 -17.00 -11.44
C PRO A 292 -9.71 -17.35 -9.98
N ALA A 293 -9.93 -18.62 -9.62
CA ALA A 293 -9.70 -19.12 -8.26
C ALA A 293 -8.23 -19.00 -7.80
N SER A 294 -7.29 -18.84 -8.74
CA SER A 294 -5.88 -18.53 -8.44
C SER A 294 -5.67 -17.13 -7.86
N GLY A 295 -6.63 -16.21 -8.03
CA GLY A 295 -6.49 -14.80 -7.67
C GLY A 295 -5.56 -14.01 -8.60
N ILE A 296 -5.23 -14.57 -9.77
CA ILE A 296 -4.31 -13.98 -10.75
C ILE A 296 -4.94 -14.06 -12.14
N CYS A 297 -5.07 -12.93 -12.82
CA CYS A 297 -5.56 -12.87 -14.19
C CYS A 297 -4.59 -13.54 -15.18
N ASP A 298 -5.12 -14.28 -16.14
CA ASP A 298 -4.34 -14.75 -17.30
C ASP A 298 -4.02 -13.59 -18.26
N ASP A 299 -4.93 -12.61 -18.37
CA ASP A 299 -4.80 -11.34 -19.11
C ASP A 299 -5.64 -10.26 -18.38
N PRO A 300 -5.25 -8.98 -18.35
CA PRO A 300 -4.03 -8.40 -18.90
C PRO A 300 -2.78 -8.81 -18.12
N VAL A 301 -1.66 -8.87 -18.84
CA VAL A 301 -0.32 -8.87 -18.27
C VAL A 301 0.34 -7.51 -18.47
N ASP A 302 1.12 -7.08 -17.48
CA ASP A 302 1.95 -5.88 -17.57
C ASP A 302 3.42 -6.28 -17.69
N GLY A 303 4.25 -5.39 -18.22
CA GLY A 303 5.70 -5.48 -18.04
C GLY A 303 6.14 -4.61 -16.87
N ASN A 304 6.81 -5.19 -15.89
CA ASN A 304 7.41 -4.47 -14.76
C ASN A 304 8.90 -4.77 -14.65
N CYS A 305 9.68 -3.77 -14.21
CA CYS A 305 11.11 -3.97 -13.96
C CYS A 305 11.34 -4.84 -12.72
N SER A 306 12.21 -5.85 -12.82
CA SER A 306 12.39 -6.89 -11.79
C SER A 306 12.88 -6.38 -10.44
N THR A 307 13.60 -5.25 -10.41
CA THR A 307 14.09 -4.64 -9.17
C THR A 307 13.20 -3.50 -8.71
N GLN A 308 12.72 -2.67 -9.65
CA GLN A 308 11.81 -1.55 -9.36
C GLN A 308 10.43 -1.84 -9.94
N THR A 309 9.66 -2.69 -9.24
CA THR A 309 8.38 -3.24 -9.73
C THR A 309 7.25 -2.21 -9.90
N PHE A 310 7.44 -0.98 -9.41
CA PHE A 310 6.55 0.15 -9.65
C PHE A 310 6.75 0.82 -11.02
N ARG A 311 7.82 0.45 -11.75
CA ARG A 311 8.07 0.89 -13.13
C ARG A 311 7.50 -0.08 -14.14
N VAL A 312 6.82 0.49 -15.11
CA VAL A 312 6.28 -0.23 -16.27
C VAL A 312 7.32 -0.24 -17.38
N CYS A 313 7.39 -1.35 -18.11
CA CYS A 313 8.22 -1.54 -19.29
C CYS A 313 7.46 -2.34 -20.36
N ASP A 314 7.87 -2.21 -21.61
CA ASP A 314 7.36 -3.00 -22.71
C ASP A 314 8.01 -4.39 -22.69
N LEU A 315 7.18 -5.42 -22.74
CA LEU A 315 7.64 -6.81 -22.75
C LEU A 315 8.58 -7.07 -23.94
N GLY A 316 9.66 -7.81 -23.68
CA GLY A 316 10.67 -8.16 -24.69
C GLY A 316 11.79 -7.12 -24.85
N THR A 317 11.78 -6.02 -24.09
CA THR A 317 12.86 -5.00 -24.11
C THR A 317 14.09 -5.36 -23.27
N GLY A 318 14.08 -6.51 -22.60
CA GLY A 318 15.19 -6.93 -21.74
C GLY A 318 15.42 -5.90 -20.63
N THR A 319 16.64 -5.37 -20.49
CA THR A 319 16.94 -4.31 -19.51
C THR A 319 16.82 -2.90 -20.07
N GLU A 320 16.64 -2.71 -21.37
CA GLU A 320 16.83 -1.40 -22.01
C GLU A 320 15.95 -0.30 -21.42
N GLN A 321 14.65 -0.54 -21.29
CA GLN A 321 13.73 0.46 -20.74
C GLN A 321 13.89 0.65 -19.22
N CYS A 322 14.20 -0.43 -18.51
CA CYS A 322 14.43 -0.39 -17.07
C CYS A 322 15.70 0.40 -16.73
N ASP A 323 16.80 0.17 -17.47
CA ASP A 323 18.09 0.82 -17.26
C ASP A 323 18.14 2.25 -17.81
N GLN A 324 17.43 2.55 -18.91
CA GLN A 324 17.33 3.92 -19.43
C GLN A 324 16.66 4.86 -18.43
N ALA A 325 15.61 4.38 -17.75
CA ALA A 325 14.95 5.15 -16.71
C ALA A 325 15.84 5.27 -15.47
N PHE A 326 16.43 4.16 -15.03
CA PHE A 326 17.34 4.15 -13.89
C PHE A 326 18.28 2.92 -13.95
N PRO A 327 19.60 3.13 -14.09
CA PRO A 327 20.56 2.02 -14.20
C PRO A 327 20.45 1.03 -13.04
N GLY A 328 20.32 -0.26 -13.35
CA GLY A 328 20.19 -1.32 -12.34
C GLY A 328 18.76 -1.59 -11.89
N SER A 329 17.74 -1.11 -12.64
CA SER A 329 16.33 -1.43 -12.35
C SER A 329 15.93 -2.86 -12.74
N GLY A 330 16.83 -3.61 -13.36
CA GLY A 330 16.67 -5.02 -13.67
C GLY A 330 16.08 -5.29 -15.06
N GLU A 331 15.57 -6.50 -15.26
CA GLU A 331 14.96 -6.92 -16.52
C GLU A 331 13.46 -6.63 -16.54
N CYS A 332 12.91 -6.35 -17.72
CA CYS A 332 11.49 -6.26 -17.93
C CYS A 332 10.84 -7.65 -17.86
N GLN A 333 10.01 -7.88 -16.85
CA GLN A 333 9.36 -9.15 -16.59
C GLN A 333 7.85 -9.05 -16.78
N VAL A 334 7.27 -10.17 -17.24
CA VAL A 334 5.82 -10.33 -17.31
C VAL A 334 5.25 -10.39 -15.90
N PHE A 335 4.26 -9.55 -15.64
CA PHE A 335 3.53 -9.49 -14.39
C PHE A 335 2.04 -9.71 -14.67
N SER A 336 1.53 -10.89 -14.30
CA SER A 336 0.09 -11.15 -14.31
C SER A 336 -0.58 -10.39 -13.17
N ARG A 337 -1.69 -9.71 -13.47
CA ARG A 337 -2.36 -8.89 -12.46
C ARG A 337 -3.05 -9.77 -11.42
N PRO A 338 -2.83 -9.55 -10.13
CA PRO A 338 -3.70 -10.12 -9.10
C PRO A 338 -5.10 -9.50 -9.22
N CYS A 339 -6.09 -10.22 -8.73
CA CYS A 339 -7.48 -9.77 -8.77
C CYS A 339 -8.22 -10.20 -7.50
N PHE A 340 -9.36 -9.56 -7.24
CA PHE A 340 -10.26 -9.98 -6.18
C PHE A 340 -11.31 -10.93 -6.77
N SER A 341 -11.41 -12.15 -6.22
CA SER A 341 -12.54 -13.05 -6.46
C SER A 341 -13.83 -12.45 -5.90
N ASP A 342 -15.00 -12.99 -6.28
CA ASP A 342 -16.34 -12.55 -5.82
C ASP A 342 -16.49 -12.42 -4.30
N THR A 343 -15.65 -13.14 -3.56
CA THR A 343 -15.47 -12.96 -2.12
C THR A 343 -14.02 -12.65 -1.81
N ILE A 344 -13.82 -11.56 -1.08
CA ILE A 344 -12.55 -11.18 -0.47
C ILE A 344 -12.56 -11.73 0.96
N SER A 345 -11.52 -12.47 1.33
CA SER A 345 -11.33 -12.89 2.71
C SER A 345 -9.88 -12.67 3.15
N ARG A 346 -9.72 -12.21 4.38
CA ARG A 346 -8.43 -12.11 5.08
C ARG A 346 -8.61 -12.56 6.51
N THR A 347 -7.65 -13.32 7.01
CA THR A 347 -7.64 -13.78 8.40
C THR A 347 -6.41 -13.23 9.08
N GLY A 348 -6.64 -12.46 10.15
CA GLY A 348 -5.60 -11.97 11.02
C GLY A 348 -5.08 -13.05 11.96
N GLN A 349 -4.26 -12.63 12.90
CA GLN A 349 -3.78 -13.47 13.99
C GLN A 349 -3.83 -12.69 15.29
N CYS A 350 -4.44 -13.27 16.30
CA CYS A 350 -4.32 -12.76 17.67
C CYS A 350 -2.91 -12.99 18.19
N GLY A 351 -2.46 -12.09 19.06
CA GLY A 351 -1.30 -12.36 19.89
C GLY A 351 -0.97 -11.19 20.81
N THR A 352 -0.46 -11.52 21.99
CA THR A 352 -0.24 -10.57 23.09
C THR A 352 0.99 -9.69 22.92
N GLN A 353 1.87 -10.05 21.97
CA GLN A 353 3.07 -9.28 21.62
C GLN A 353 3.23 -9.09 20.11
N ASN A 354 2.84 -10.10 19.31
CA ASN A 354 2.86 -10.04 17.86
C ASN A 354 1.56 -10.62 17.34
N GLY A 355 0.97 -9.98 16.34
CA GLY A 355 -0.26 -10.42 15.69
C GLY A 355 -0.37 -9.83 14.30
N THR A 356 -1.50 -10.09 13.64
CA THR A 356 -1.81 -9.54 12.33
C THR A 356 -3.21 -8.96 12.36
N LEU A 357 -3.33 -7.66 12.08
CA LEU A 357 -4.61 -6.99 11.89
C LEU A 357 -4.99 -7.07 10.41
N VAL A 358 -6.25 -7.35 10.12
CA VAL A 358 -6.80 -7.36 8.76
C VAL A 358 -8.03 -6.48 8.70
N GLY A 359 -8.27 -5.91 7.52
CA GLY A 359 -9.44 -5.07 7.28
C GLY A 359 -9.82 -5.01 5.81
N PHE A 360 -11.10 -4.76 5.58
CA PHE A 360 -11.67 -4.40 4.28
C PHE A 360 -12.24 -2.99 4.37
N PHE A 361 -12.15 -2.23 3.29
CA PHE A 361 -12.72 -0.90 3.18
C PHE A 361 -12.99 -0.55 1.71
N CYS A 362 -13.75 0.53 1.49
CA CYS A 362 -13.95 1.09 0.16
C CYS A 362 -13.18 2.40 0.01
N ILE A 363 -12.57 2.57 -1.16
CA ILE A 363 -11.80 3.75 -1.51
C ILE A 363 -12.62 4.55 -2.53
N PRO A 364 -13.07 5.77 -2.20
CA PRO A 364 -13.71 6.66 -3.16
C PRO A 364 -12.78 7.11 -4.29
N ALA A 365 -13.34 7.69 -5.35
CA ALA A 365 -12.56 8.32 -6.40
C ALA A 365 -11.80 9.56 -5.89
N THR A 366 -10.58 9.75 -6.39
CA THR A 366 -9.85 11.02 -6.30
C THR A 366 -10.34 12.01 -7.36
N THR A 367 -9.86 13.25 -7.33
CA THR A 367 -10.10 14.22 -8.42
C THR A 367 -9.18 14.02 -9.62
N ALA A 368 -8.19 13.12 -9.53
CA ALA A 368 -7.19 12.85 -10.56
C ALA A 368 -7.57 11.59 -11.36
N PRO A 369 -7.98 11.72 -12.64
CA PRO A 369 -8.40 10.57 -13.45
C PRO A 369 -7.32 9.50 -13.61
N ALA A 370 -6.05 9.90 -13.75
CA ALA A 370 -4.93 8.97 -13.89
C ALA A 370 -4.83 8.00 -12.71
N ILE A 371 -4.99 8.48 -11.47
CA ILE A 371 -4.94 7.65 -10.27
C ILE A 371 -6.15 6.72 -10.21
N ASN A 372 -7.34 7.25 -10.53
CA ASN A 372 -8.56 6.46 -10.55
C ASN A 372 -8.49 5.34 -11.59
N THR A 373 -7.95 5.60 -12.78
CA THR A 373 -7.79 4.58 -13.82
C THR A 373 -6.72 3.56 -13.49
N VAL A 374 -5.57 3.97 -12.97
CA VAL A 374 -4.47 3.05 -12.66
C VAL A 374 -4.80 2.16 -11.46
N SER A 375 -5.30 2.75 -10.38
CA SER A 375 -5.61 1.96 -9.18
C SER A 375 -6.99 1.31 -9.24
N GLY A 376 -7.90 1.78 -10.11
CA GLY A 376 -9.28 1.28 -10.15
C GLY A 376 -10.13 1.86 -9.02
N LEU A 377 -10.21 3.19 -8.94
CA LEU A 377 -11.01 3.92 -7.96
C LEU A 377 -12.26 4.56 -8.60
N PRO A 378 -13.44 4.55 -7.94
CA PRO A 378 -13.72 3.94 -6.65
C PRO A 378 -13.57 2.41 -6.68
N GLY A 379 -13.12 1.81 -5.58
CA GLY A 379 -12.85 0.38 -5.55
C GLY A 379 -12.51 -0.17 -4.17
N PRO A 380 -12.36 -1.50 -4.06
CA PRO A 380 -12.09 -2.19 -2.80
C PRO A 380 -10.68 -1.89 -2.29
N GLY A 381 -10.54 -1.87 -0.97
CA GLY A 381 -9.28 -1.83 -0.25
C GLY A 381 -9.23 -2.99 0.74
N VAL A 382 -8.09 -3.66 0.81
CA VAL A 382 -7.83 -4.73 1.77
C VAL A 382 -6.46 -4.49 2.36
N VAL A 383 -6.36 -4.67 3.67
CA VAL A 383 -5.09 -4.52 4.39
C VAL A 383 -4.82 -5.74 5.27
N SER A 384 -3.56 -6.15 5.33
CA SER A 384 -2.99 -7.06 6.31
C SER A 384 -1.78 -6.37 6.93
N LEU A 385 -1.81 -6.19 8.25
CA LEU A 385 -0.80 -5.46 9.02
C LEU A 385 -0.26 -6.38 10.11
N PRO A 386 0.90 -7.01 9.88
CA PRO A 386 1.70 -7.56 10.97
C PRO A 386 2.03 -6.44 11.94
N VAL A 387 1.85 -6.70 13.23
CA VAL A 387 2.07 -5.71 14.28
C VAL A 387 2.76 -6.32 15.48
N SER A 388 3.53 -5.50 16.18
CA SER A 388 3.93 -5.75 17.55
C SER A 388 3.12 -4.88 18.51
N SER A 389 2.82 -5.40 19.70
CA SER A 389 2.01 -4.74 20.71
C SER A 389 2.73 -4.68 22.04
N VAL A 390 2.63 -3.51 22.70
CA VAL A 390 3.15 -3.29 24.04
C VAL A 390 2.04 -2.71 24.90
N ARG A 391 1.78 -3.34 26.04
CA ARG A 391 0.83 -2.88 27.05
C ARG A 391 1.57 -2.29 28.23
N ARG A 392 1.04 -1.21 28.81
CA ARG A 392 1.58 -0.60 30.04
C ARG A 392 0.43 -0.15 30.94
N PRO A 393 0.48 -0.42 32.25
CA PRO A 393 -0.41 0.21 33.22
C PRO A 393 -0.34 1.74 33.14
N ARG A 394 -1.48 2.40 33.29
CA ARG A 394 -1.60 3.87 33.25
C ARG A 394 -1.68 4.48 34.65
#